data_AF-A0A2T6F7U6-F1
#
_entry.id   AF-A0A2T6F7U6-F1
#
_cell.length_a   1.000
_cell.length_b   1.000
_cell.length_c   1.000
_cell.angle_alpha   90.00
_cell.angle_beta   90.00
_cell.angle_gamma   90.00
#
_symmetry.space_group_name_H-M   'P 1'
#
loop_
_entity.id
_entity.type
_entity.pdbx_description
1 polymer ?
#
loop_
_entity_poly.entity_id
_entity_poly.type
_entity_poly.pdbx_seq_one_letter_code
_entity_poly.pdbx_strand_id
1 'polypeptide(L)'
;MTNIKTLKFVGIPSALLLVSNAFSSDLQSASQLLAPIVVEGHYDNAVGTSDASSLGVIRGDLLQDLPLLRPGEVLETVPGLVVTQHSGDGKANQYFLRGYNLDHGTDFATNVDGVPLNMIPNAASKVALFRATVHNFGPWSVGLETRYIGPYPLA
;
A
#
# COMPACT_ATOMS: atom_id res chain seq x y z
N MET A 1 26.34 18.41 -80.42
CA MET A 1 26.43 18.92 -79.03
C MET A 1 25.15 19.69 -78.74
N THR A 2 24.64 19.51 -77.53
CA THR A 2 23.45 20.05 -76.83
C THR A 2 22.88 21.40 -77.33
N ASN A 3 21.56 21.49 -77.57
CA ASN A 3 20.61 22.06 -76.59
C ASN A 3 19.12 21.97 -77.00
N ILE A 4 18.24 22.16 -76.02
CA ILE A 4 16.80 21.78 -76.00
C ILE A 4 15.88 23.02 -75.86
N LYS A 5 14.61 22.89 -76.28
CA LYS A 5 13.44 23.82 -76.13
C LYS A 5 13.46 25.05 -77.05
N THR A 6 12.37 25.39 -77.74
CA THR A 6 11.10 25.82 -77.13
C THR A 6 9.93 25.68 -78.12
N LEU A 7 8.84 25.00 -77.72
CA LEU A 7 7.61 24.93 -78.51
C LEU A 7 6.66 26.07 -78.07
N LYS A 8 6.41 27.04 -78.95
CA LYS A 8 5.40 28.09 -78.72
C LYS A 8 4.07 27.66 -79.34
N PHE A 9 3.04 27.43 -78.52
CA PHE A 9 1.67 27.29 -79.00
C PHE A 9 0.96 28.65 -78.96
N VAL A 10 0.32 29.01 -80.07
CA VAL A 10 -0.42 30.27 -80.24
C VAL A 10 -1.92 29.96 -80.29
N GLY A 11 -2.66 30.57 -79.36
CA GLY A 11 -4.07 31.01 -79.47
C GLY A 11 -5.14 30.11 -80.08
N ILE A 12 -6.09 29.67 -79.23
CA ILE A 12 -7.52 29.49 -79.56
C ILE A 12 -8.33 30.16 -78.42
N PRO A 13 -9.45 30.88 -78.69
CA PRO A 13 -10.00 31.86 -77.76
C PRO A 13 -11.11 31.37 -76.83
N SER A 14 -11.37 32.17 -75.79
CA SER A 14 -12.64 32.37 -75.08
C SER A 14 -13.62 31.20 -74.90
N ALA A 15 -13.59 30.61 -73.70
CA ALA A 15 -14.81 30.24 -72.99
C ALA A 15 -14.64 30.52 -71.49
N LEU A 16 -15.38 31.52 -70.99
CA LEU A 16 -15.46 31.86 -69.58
C LEU A 16 -16.32 30.81 -68.86
N LEU A 17 -15.75 30.05 -67.93
CA LEU A 17 -16.53 29.39 -66.89
C LEU A 17 -15.74 29.35 -65.59
N LEU A 18 -16.18 30.12 -64.59
CA LEU A 18 -15.68 30.03 -63.23
C LEU A 18 -16.08 28.66 -62.65
N VAL A 19 -15.09 27.83 -62.34
CA VAL A 19 -15.24 26.75 -61.36
C VAL A 19 -14.37 27.11 -60.15
N SER A 20 -14.80 28.15 -59.44
CA SER A 20 -14.31 28.46 -58.10
C SER A 20 -15.30 27.89 -57.07
N ASN A 21 -14.74 27.30 -56.01
CA ASN A 21 -15.40 26.81 -54.79
C ASN A 21 -16.21 25.50 -54.90
N ALA A 22 -15.60 24.37 -54.53
CA ALA A 22 -16.26 23.27 -53.80
C ALA A 22 -15.29 22.20 -53.20
N PHE A 23 -14.05 22.55 -52.82
CA PHE A 23 -13.16 21.62 -52.08
C PHE A 23 -12.39 22.30 -50.95
N SER A 24 -13.11 23.07 -50.14
CA SER A 24 -12.81 23.13 -48.71
C SER A 24 -13.45 21.90 -48.07
N SER A 25 -12.78 20.75 -48.15
CA SER A 25 -13.12 19.63 -47.26
C SER A 25 -12.89 20.12 -45.83
N ASP A 26 -13.96 20.17 -45.04
CA ASP A 26 -13.95 20.69 -43.68
C ASP A 26 -12.75 20.16 -42.89
N LEU A 27 -11.80 21.06 -42.57
CA LEU A 27 -10.91 20.90 -41.42
C LEU A 27 -11.69 21.21 -40.13
N GLN A 28 -12.89 20.66 -40.02
CA GLN A 28 -13.53 20.43 -38.75
C GLN A 28 -12.75 19.31 -38.09
N SER A 29 -11.63 19.70 -37.46
CA SER A 29 -11.21 19.08 -36.20
C SER A 29 -12.42 19.18 -35.27
N ALA A 30 -13.28 18.17 -35.34
CA ALA A 30 -14.35 17.96 -34.39
C ALA A 30 -13.65 17.80 -33.04
N SER A 31 -13.60 18.90 -32.29
CA SER A 31 -13.29 18.89 -30.87
C SER A 31 -14.40 18.08 -30.21
N GLN A 32 -14.24 16.76 -30.19
CA GLN A 32 -14.97 15.93 -29.26
C GLN A 32 -14.53 16.37 -27.88
N LEU A 33 -15.32 17.25 -27.27
CA LEU A 33 -15.31 17.43 -25.84
C LEU A 33 -15.84 16.11 -25.27
N LEU A 34 -14.94 15.18 -24.93
CA LEU A 34 -15.31 14.01 -24.16
C LEU A 34 -15.96 14.49 -22.85
N ALA A 35 -16.96 13.75 -22.39
CA ALA A 35 -17.51 13.98 -21.06
C ALA A 35 -16.36 13.88 -20.02
N PRO A 36 -16.28 14.81 -19.05
CA PRO A 36 -15.22 14.77 -18.05
C PRO A 36 -15.34 13.48 -17.23
N ILE A 37 -14.26 12.70 -17.21
CA ILE A 37 -14.14 11.53 -16.35
C ILE A 37 -13.70 12.02 -14.97
N VAL A 38 -14.54 11.80 -13.96
CA VAL A 38 -14.16 11.98 -12.56
C VAL A 38 -13.39 10.74 -12.12
N VAL A 39 -12.14 10.92 -11.73
CA VAL A 39 -11.33 9.87 -11.09
C VAL A 39 -11.36 10.12 -9.59
N GLU A 40 -12.10 9.29 -8.87
CA GLU A 40 -12.11 9.31 -7.40
C GLU A 40 -10.97 8.42 -6.87
N GLY A 41 -10.18 8.96 -5.93
CA GLY A 41 -9.06 8.23 -5.34
C GLY A 41 -9.50 7.31 -4.21
N HIS A 42 -9.02 6.07 -4.19
CA HIS A 42 -9.37 5.11 -3.15
C HIS A 42 -8.73 5.40 -1.76
N TYR A 43 -7.74 6.29 -1.70
CA TYR A 43 -6.97 6.60 -0.49
C TYR A 43 -7.14 8.08 -0.09
N ASP A 44 -7.36 8.33 1.21
CA ASP A 44 -7.38 9.68 1.80
C ASP A 44 -5.95 10.20 2.06
N ASN A 45 -5.16 10.31 0.98
CA ASN A 45 -3.75 10.69 1.00
C ASN A 45 -3.54 12.11 0.44
N ALA A 46 -4.48 13.03 0.66
CA ALA A 46 -4.30 14.42 0.26
C ALA A 46 -3.17 15.10 1.07
N VAL A 47 -2.53 16.11 0.49
CA VAL A 47 -1.39 16.78 1.15
C VAL A 47 -1.87 17.48 2.42
N GLY A 48 -1.42 16.98 3.58
CA GLY A 48 -1.79 17.49 4.90
C GLY A 48 -2.93 16.76 5.62
N THR A 49 -3.44 15.63 5.10
CA THR A 49 -4.43 14.79 5.83
C THR A 49 -3.80 13.80 6.83
N SER A 50 -2.48 13.63 6.78
CA SER A 50 -1.75 12.61 7.54
C SER A 50 -0.51 13.18 8.24
N ASP A 51 -0.30 12.81 9.50
CA ASP A 51 0.89 13.21 10.30
C ASP A 51 2.20 12.52 9.85
N ALA A 52 2.11 11.45 9.04
CA ALA A 52 3.26 10.70 8.55
C ALA A 52 3.05 10.22 7.11
N SER A 53 4.13 10.17 6.32
CA SER A 53 4.11 9.71 4.92
C SER A 53 3.82 8.22 4.74
N SER A 54 3.82 7.44 5.82
CA SER A 54 3.40 6.04 5.83
C SER A 54 2.16 5.77 6.68
N LEU A 55 1.42 6.81 7.06
CA LEU A 55 0.05 6.67 7.54
C LEU A 55 -0.88 6.60 6.31
N GLY A 56 -1.90 5.77 6.39
CA GLY A 56 -2.94 5.67 5.37
C GLY A 56 -4.19 5.02 5.94
N VAL A 57 -5.33 5.25 5.28
CA VAL A 57 -6.63 4.69 5.64
C VAL A 57 -7.13 3.82 4.49
N ILE A 58 -7.56 2.60 4.81
CA ILE A 58 -8.21 1.68 3.87
C ILE A 58 -9.71 1.71 4.17
N ARG A 59 -10.52 2.11 3.18
CA ARG A 59 -11.97 2.25 3.33
C ARG A 59 -12.64 0.86 3.29
N GLY A 60 -13.75 0.71 4.03
CA GLY A 60 -14.41 -0.59 4.20
C GLY A 60 -15.07 -1.16 2.93
N ASP A 61 -15.41 -0.31 1.96
CA ASP A 61 -15.90 -0.70 0.63
C ASP A 61 -14.79 -1.32 -0.22
N LEU A 62 -13.59 -0.75 -0.21
CA LEU A 62 -12.41 -1.36 -0.85
C LEU A 62 -12.11 -2.76 -0.29
N LEU A 63 -12.37 -3.01 1.00
CA LEU A 63 -12.25 -4.34 1.60
C LEU A 63 -13.34 -5.33 1.14
N GLN A 64 -14.52 -4.85 0.69
CA GLN A 64 -15.57 -5.74 0.14
C GLN A 64 -15.23 -6.23 -1.27
N ASP A 65 -14.48 -5.44 -2.04
CA ASP A 65 -14.04 -5.81 -3.40
C ASP A 65 -12.90 -6.84 -3.41
N LEU A 66 -12.27 -7.10 -2.26
CA LEU A 66 -11.18 -8.07 -2.13
C LEU A 66 -11.72 -9.48 -1.86
N PRO A 67 -11.27 -10.52 -2.59
CA PRO A 67 -11.65 -11.90 -2.35
C PRO A 67 -10.88 -12.48 -1.15
N LEU A 68 -11.19 -11.98 0.05
CA LEU A 68 -10.57 -12.38 1.31
C LEU A 68 -10.99 -13.80 1.69
N LEU A 69 -10.03 -14.71 1.73
CA LEU A 69 -10.17 -16.10 2.16
C LEU A 69 -9.83 -16.27 3.65
N ARG A 70 -9.00 -15.39 4.22
CA ARG A 70 -8.55 -15.46 5.63
C ARG A 70 -8.59 -14.07 6.28
N PRO A 71 -8.96 -13.95 7.57
CA PRO A 71 -9.02 -12.65 8.25
C PRO A 71 -7.71 -11.85 8.23
N GLY A 72 -6.56 -12.52 8.19
CA GLY A 72 -5.25 -11.86 8.12
C GLY A 72 -4.96 -11.17 6.78
N GLU A 73 -5.60 -11.57 5.69
CA GLU A 73 -5.39 -10.97 4.36
C GLU A 73 -5.89 -9.52 4.30
N VAL A 74 -6.78 -9.11 5.20
CA VAL A 74 -7.14 -7.69 5.41
C VAL A 74 -5.89 -6.86 5.68
N LEU A 75 -4.90 -7.40 6.37
CA LEU A 75 -3.67 -6.66 6.70
C LEU A 75 -2.69 -6.58 5.50
N GLU A 76 -2.85 -7.41 4.46
CA GLU A 76 -2.06 -7.29 3.21
C GLU A 76 -2.36 -6.01 2.43
N THR A 77 -3.49 -5.32 2.74
CA THR A 77 -3.76 -3.99 2.19
C THR A 77 -2.85 -2.90 2.76
N VAL A 78 -2.14 -3.17 3.86
CA VAL A 78 -1.20 -2.22 4.48
C VAL A 78 0.11 -2.19 3.66
N PRO A 79 0.52 -1.04 3.08
CA PRO A 79 1.67 -1.00 2.18
C PRO A 79 2.98 -1.49 2.80
N GLY A 80 3.52 -2.57 2.25
CA GLY A 80 4.75 -3.19 2.71
C GLY A 80 4.60 -4.15 3.89
N LEU A 81 3.37 -4.45 4.32
CA LEU A 81 3.09 -5.63 5.13
C LEU A 81 2.89 -6.85 4.23
N VAL A 82 3.44 -7.99 4.64
CA VAL A 82 3.22 -9.29 4.01
C VAL A 82 2.72 -10.26 5.08
N VAL A 83 1.64 -10.96 4.79
CA VAL A 83 1.06 -11.98 5.67
C VAL A 83 1.34 -13.35 5.05
N THR A 84 1.87 -14.27 5.84
CA THR A 84 2.24 -15.60 5.36
C THR A 84 1.65 -16.68 6.26
N GLN A 85 1.26 -17.81 5.67
CA GLN A 85 0.79 -18.97 6.40
C GLN A 85 1.91 -20.02 6.45
N HIS A 86 2.52 -20.23 7.62
CA HIS A 86 3.74 -21.03 7.74
C HIS A 86 3.48 -22.51 8.10
N SER A 87 2.31 -22.87 8.64
CA SER A 87 2.03 -24.22 9.14
C SER A 87 0.55 -24.62 9.12
N GLY A 88 -0.23 -24.04 8.19
CA GLY A 88 -1.67 -24.29 8.03
C GLY A 88 -2.55 -23.57 9.06
N ASP A 89 -3.86 -23.57 8.81
CA ASP A 89 -4.82 -22.64 9.45
C ASP A 89 -5.08 -22.87 10.95
N GLY A 90 -4.45 -23.88 11.56
CA GLY A 90 -4.39 -24.06 13.00
C GLY A 90 -3.28 -23.24 13.70
N LYS A 91 -2.55 -22.39 12.97
CA LYS A 91 -1.50 -21.51 13.50
C LYS A 91 -1.77 -20.05 13.17
N ALA A 92 -1.27 -19.17 14.02
CA ALA A 92 -1.27 -17.74 13.76
C ALA A 92 -0.46 -17.43 12.50
N ASN A 93 -0.94 -16.47 11.70
CA ASN A 93 -0.21 -15.99 10.54
C ASN A 93 1.15 -15.44 10.97
N GLN A 94 2.09 -15.48 10.04
CA GLN A 94 3.43 -14.94 10.20
C GLN A 94 3.52 -13.63 9.41
N TYR A 95 3.75 -12.53 10.12
CA TYR A 95 3.72 -11.16 9.58
C TYR A 95 5.13 -10.61 9.33
N PHE A 96 5.29 -9.88 8.23
CA PHE A 96 6.50 -9.14 7.93
C PHE A 96 6.18 -7.71 7.51
N LEU A 97 6.79 -6.69 8.14
CA LEU A 97 6.68 -5.29 7.72
C LEU A 97 8.02 -4.83 7.15
N ARG A 98 8.05 -4.46 5.86
CA ARG A 98 9.24 -3.99 5.14
C ARG A 98 10.46 -4.93 5.28
N GLY A 99 10.19 -6.24 5.36
CA GLY A 99 11.20 -7.29 5.54
C GLY A 99 11.55 -7.67 6.98
N TYR A 100 11.04 -6.94 7.98
CA TYR A 100 11.20 -7.30 9.40
C TYR A 100 10.10 -8.26 9.84
N ASN A 101 10.50 -9.35 10.50
CA ASN A 101 9.60 -10.31 11.17
C ASN A 101 8.91 -9.61 12.35
N LEU A 102 7.59 -9.84 12.53
CA LEU A 102 6.76 -9.23 13.57
C LEU A 102 6.16 -10.23 14.59
N ASP A 103 6.88 -11.32 14.86
CA ASP A 103 6.56 -12.39 15.85
C ASP A 103 5.06 -12.73 15.95
N HIS A 104 4.49 -13.28 14.87
CA HIS A 104 3.08 -13.67 14.78
C HIS A 104 2.04 -12.57 15.10
N GLY A 105 2.46 -11.30 15.10
CA GLY A 105 1.62 -10.14 15.35
C GLY A 105 1.73 -9.55 16.75
N THR A 106 2.75 -9.88 17.53
CA THR A 106 3.03 -9.17 18.80
C THR A 106 3.73 -7.84 18.61
N ASP A 107 4.52 -7.67 17.53
CA ASP A 107 5.37 -6.48 17.31
C ASP A 107 4.63 -5.27 16.69
N PHE A 108 3.30 -5.30 16.57
CA PHE A 108 2.49 -4.13 16.17
C PHE A 108 1.15 -4.10 16.90
N ALA A 109 0.66 -2.91 17.27
CA ALA A 109 -0.63 -2.79 17.94
C ALA A 109 -1.80 -2.99 16.95
N THR A 110 -2.74 -3.88 17.28
CA THR A 110 -4.02 -4.01 16.56
C THR A 110 -5.16 -3.65 17.52
N ASN A 111 -5.98 -2.65 17.17
CA ASN A 111 -7.08 -2.19 18.01
C ASN A 111 -8.42 -2.25 17.25
N VAL A 112 -9.50 -2.61 17.93
CA VAL A 112 -10.89 -2.45 17.46
C VAL A 112 -11.66 -1.67 18.51
N ASP A 113 -12.31 -0.58 18.13
CA ASP A 113 -13.03 0.34 19.02
C ASP A 113 -12.21 0.80 20.25
N GLY A 114 -10.89 0.96 20.06
CA GLY A 114 -9.94 1.33 21.12
C GLY A 114 -9.49 0.17 22.03
N VAL A 115 -9.99 -1.05 21.81
CA VAL A 115 -9.60 -2.25 22.56
C VAL A 115 -8.48 -3.00 21.81
N PRO A 116 -7.34 -3.30 22.45
CA PRO A 116 -6.26 -4.05 21.83
C PRO A 116 -6.65 -5.52 21.65
N LEU A 117 -6.49 -6.04 20.43
CA LEU A 117 -6.83 -7.43 20.07
C LEU A 117 -5.70 -8.42 20.35
N ASN A 118 -4.45 -8.00 20.18
CA ASN A 118 -3.27 -8.87 20.23
C ASN A 118 -2.56 -8.88 21.59
N MET A 119 -3.20 -8.33 22.64
CA MET A 119 -2.70 -8.42 24.02
C MET A 119 -3.14 -9.74 24.65
N ILE A 120 -2.21 -10.52 25.22
CA ILE A 120 -2.53 -11.80 25.85
C ILE A 120 -3.18 -11.56 27.22
N PRO A 121 -4.47 -11.91 27.44
CA PRO A 121 -5.13 -11.71 28.73
C PRO A 121 -4.47 -12.59 29.80
N ASN A 122 -4.26 -12.00 31.00
CA ASN A 122 -3.60 -12.64 32.14
C ASN A 122 -2.13 -13.05 31.92
N ALA A 123 -1.46 -12.58 30.86
CA ALA A 123 -0.02 -12.78 30.71
C ALA A 123 0.79 -12.06 31.80
N ALA A 124 1.88 -12.68 32.23
CA ALA A 124 2.80 -12.09 33.20
C ALA A 124 3.62 -10.95 32.56
N SER A 125 3.11 -9.72 32.64
CA SER A 125 3.76 -8.53 32.06
C SER A 125 5.07 -8.12 32.76
N LYS A 126 5.36 -8.66 33.95
CA LYS A 126 6.59 -8.42 34.72
C LYS A 126 7.00 -9.71 35.42
N VAL A 127 8.31 -9.99 35.44
CA VAL A 127 8.88 -11.16 36.13
C VAL A 127 9.97 -10.73 37.11
N ALA A 128 9.85 -11.21 38.34
CA ALA A 128 10.85 -11.09 39.38
C ALA A 128 11.10 -12.46 40.05
N LEU A 129 12.37 -12.77 40.29
CA LEU A 129 12.82 -13.88 41.12
C LEU A 129 13.21 -13.35 42.50
N PHE A 130 12.75 -14.01 43.55
CA PHE A 130 13.36 -13.94 44.88
C PHE A 130 13.82 -15.35 45.25
N ARG A 131 15.09 -15.49 45.60
CA ARG A 131 15.74 -16.75 45.95
C ARG A 131 16.43 -16.58 47.29
N ALA A 132 16.14 -17.48 48.23
CA ALA A 132 16.96 -17.72 49.41
C ALA A 132 17.57 -19.13 49.30
N THR A 133 18.84 -19.26 49.63
CA THR A 133 19.64 -20.50 49.62
C THR A 133 20.45 -20.61 50.91
N VAL A 134 21.06 -21.77 51.18
CA VAL A 134 21.69 -22.13 52.48
C VAL A 134 22.87 -23.11 52.24
N HIS A 135 24.15 -22.66 52.34
CA HIS A 135 25.40 -23.50 52.31
C HIS A 135 26.52 -23.06 53.33
N ASN A 136 26.95 -23.90 54.30
CA ASN A 136 28.00 -23.71 55.36
C ASN A 136 27.81 -22.72 56.57
N PHE A 137 26.89 -22.99 57.54
CA PHE A 137 26.63 -22.32 58.87
C PHE A 137 26.90 -23.36 59.94
N GLY A 138 28.16 -23.48 60.35
CA GLY A 138 28.73 -24.83 60.49
C GLY A 138 28.73 -25.47 59.09
N PRO A 139 28.15 -26.66 58.90
CA PRO A 139 27.83 -27.17 57.55
C PRO A 139 26.57 -26.57 56.85
N TRP A 140 25.74 -25.66 57.44
CA TRP A 140 24.42 -25.19 56.88
C TRP A 140 24.32 -23.96 55.90
N SER A 141 24.31 -22.65 56.25
CA SER A 141 24.56 -21.42 55.40
C SER A 141 23.38 -20.54 55.06
N VAL A 142 23.63 -19.50 54.23
CA VAL A 142 22.65 -18.54 53.70
C VAL A 142 23.18 -17.83 52.44
N GLY A 143 22.32 -17.60 51.45
CA GLY A 143 22.52 -16.69 50.33
C GLY A 143 21.18 -16.11 49.86
N LEU A 144 21.16 -14.86 49.39
CA LEU A 144 19.95 -14.21 48.87
C LEU A 144 20.22 -13.66 47.47
N GLU A 145 19.35 -13.96 46.52
CA GLU A 145 19.41 -13.44 45.14
C GLU A 145 18.04 -12.89 44.76
N THR A 146 18.00 -11.64 44.30
CA THR A 146 16.82 -11.06 43.67
C THR A 146 17.15 -10.69 42.23
N ARG A 147 16.25 -11.00 41.30
CA ARG A 147 16.42 -10.69 39.88
C ARG A 147 15.12 -10.13 39.32
N TYR A 148 15.13 -8.88 38.88
CA TYR A 148 14.05 -8.27 38.14
C TYR A 148 14.40 -8.26 36.65
N ILE A 149 13.54 -8.82 35.80
CA ILE A 149 13.81 -8.95 34.36
C ILE A 149 13.27 -7.74 33.58
N GLY A 150 12.35 -6.97 34.16
CA GLY A 150 11.70 -5.83 33.51
C GLY A 150 10.28 -6.16 33.02
N PRO A 151 9.66 -5.22 32.28
CA PRO A 151 8.45 -5.52 31.51
C PRO A 151 8.78 -6.48 30.36
N TYR A 152 7.91 -7.46 30.10
CA TYR A 152 7.96 -8.25 28.87
C TYR A 152 7.53 -7.37 27.67
N PRO A 153 8.09 -7.58 26.46
CA PRO A 153 7.73 -6.82 25.24
C PRO A 153 6.34 -7.17 24.67
N LEU A 154 5.47 -7.80 25.44
CA LEU A 154 4.10 -8.18 25.06
C LEU A 154 3.08 -7.08 25.45
N ALA A 155 3.50 -5.81 25.41
CA ALA A 155 2.78 -4.65 25.94
C ALA A 155 3.03 -3.40 25.06
#